data_AF-A0A2U2DVQ5-F1
#
_entry.id   AF-A0A2U2DVQ5-F1
#
_cell.length_a   1.000
_cell.length_b   1.000
_cell.length_c   1.000
_cell.angle_alpha   90.00
_cell.angle_beta   90.00
_cell.angle_gamma   90.00
#
_symmetry.space_group_name_H-M   'P 1'
#
loop_
_entity.id
_entity.type
_entity.pdbx_description
1 polymer ?
#
loop_
_entity_poly.entity_id
_entity_poly.type
_entity_poly.pdbx_seq_one_letter_code
_entity_poly.pdbx_strand_id
1 'polypeptide(L)'
;MTDSIHIGRTPAGKPIALPLRFGNRHGLVTGATGTGKTVTLQALAEGFSKAGVPVFAADVKGDLSGIAAYGDPQSPVAQRHGAVQPHRCPVTLWDIFGDHGLPIRTSVQALGPELLASMLRLNETQHGALAIAFRRARDNQEFILTLDDLRWHLNEMIDLREDVCKLYGNVTAASIAAIQRSILALEAQGGHHLFGEPPFRIADFLRTENGQGVVNLLHADRLMEAPKLYATFLLWLLTELFRELPEVGDLDKPKLVFFFDESHLLFNEAPKPLLQQIERLVRLVRSKGVGVFFVSQSPADIPDTVLAQLGNRVQHALRAYAPRDQKLIKAAVQAFRPNRGVDVKAEIIGMGIGEALVSVMLDDGIPSPVEKVRITPPQSQIGPISNLERDTLTAGNPLRHTYPASVDAKAMQRQFTDRMRNLHGLAPIQWSDEEWPEDGWKQFLPNIVPRPAQVARPWRRQLAQSVCCLAVAVGCFWWIGLF
;
A
#
# COMPACT_ATOMS: atom_id res chain seq x y z
N MET A 1 21.60 12.19 -24.60
CA MET A 1 20.76 11.41 -23.68
C MET A 1 20.25 10.20 -24.46
N THR A 2 20.09 9.04 -23.82
CA THR A 2 19.59 7.83 -24.51
C THR A 2 18.07 7.91 -24.64
N ASP A 3 17.53 7.78 -25.86
CA ASP A 3 16.08 7.88 -26.11
C ASP A 3 15.34 6.52 -25.98
N SER A 4 16.10 5.45 -25.74
CA SER A 4 15.58 4.10 -25.58
C SER A 4 16.44 3.25 -24.63
N ILE A 5 15.84 2.18 -24.11
CA ILE A 5 16.49 1.17 -23.29
C ILE A 5 16.73 -0.07 -24.13
N HIS A 6 17.98 -0.50 -24.26
CA HIS A 6 18.31 -1.71 -25.00
C HIS A 6 17.84 -2.95 -24.22
N ILE A 7 17.01 -3.79 -24.84
CA ILE A 7 16.52 -5.03 -24.23
C ILE A 7 17.41 -6.21 -24.62
N GLY A 8 17.85 -6.25 -25.87
CA GLY A 8 18.60 -7.38 -26.39
C GLY A 8 18.74 -7.34 -27.90
N ARG A 9 19.18 -8.46 -28.49
CA ARG A 9 19.35 -8.61 -29.95
C ARG A 9 18.68 -9.86 -30.48
N THR A 10 18.15 -9.79 -31.69
CA THR A 10 17.64 -10.99 -32.38
C THR A 10 18.80 -11.92 -32.79
N PRO A 11 18.53 -13.18 -33.17
CA PRO A 11 19.57 -14.08 -33.70
C PRO A 11 20.35 -13.50 -34.89
N ALA A 12 19.71 -12.64 -35.69
CA ALA A 12 20.34 -11.94 -36.82
C ALA A 12 21.13 -10.67 -36.39
N GLY A 13 21.26 -10.41 -35.09
CA GLY A 13 22.00 -9.27 -34.54
C GLY A 13 21.24 -7.94 -34.52
N LYS A 14 19.97 -7.90 -34.96
CA LYS A 14 19.14 -6.69 -34.92
C LYS A 14 18.87 -6.28 -33.47
N PRO A 15 19.15 -5.03 -33.06
CA PRO A 15 18.86 -4.58 -31.71
C PRO A 15 17.36 -4.40 -31.49
N ILE A 16 16.87 -4.81 -30.32
CA ILE A 16 15.54 -4.53 -29.82
C ILE A 16 15.67 -3.61 -28.60
N ALA A 17 14.93 -2.52 -28.60
CA ALA A 17 14.98 -1.50 -27.56
C ALA A 17 13.58 -0.97 -27.27
N LEU A 18 13.33 -0.60 -26.01
CA LEU A 18 12.12 0.08 -25.56
C LEU A 18 12.33 1.60 -25.68
N PRO A 19 11.61 2.31 -26.56
CA PRO A 19 11.63 3.77 -26.57
C PRO A 19 11.14 4.31 -25.22
N LEU A 20 11.88 5.26 -24.63
CA LEU A 20 11.59 5.76 -23.28
C LEU A 20 10.20 6.38 -23.18
N ARG A 21 9.75 7.12 -24.21
CA ARG A 21 8.41 7.70 -24.29
C ARG A 21 7.28 6.68 -24.14
N PHE A 22 7.55 5.41 -24.41
CA PHE A 22 6.60 4.31 -24.25
C PHE A 22 6.79 3.49 -22.96
N GLY A 23 7.70 3.91 -22.07
CA GLY A 23 7.86 3.32 -20.74
C GLY A 23 6.61 3.46 -19.87
N ASN A 24 5.79 4.51 -20.08
CA ASN A 24 4.50 4.67 -19.38
C ASN A 24 3.33 3.90 -20.05
N ARG A 25 3.56 3.18 -21.15
CA ARG A 25 2.57 2.30 -21.78
C ARG A 25 2.51 0.91 -21.13
N HIS A 26 3.04 0.82 -19.90
CA HIS A 26 3.10 -0.37 -19.06
C HIS A 26 3.81 -1.56 -19.72
N GLY A 27 4.01 -2.63 -18.97
CA GLY A 27 4.58 -3.83 -19.54
C GLY A 27 4.36 -5.09 -18.73
N LEU A 28 4.71 -6.21 -19.36
CA LEU A 28 4.62 -7.55 -18.80
C LEU A 28 5.93 -8.29 -19.04
N VAL A 29 6.52 -8.83 -17.97
CA VAL A 29 7.66 -9.74 -18.03
C VAL A 29 7.24 -11.09 -17.46
N THR A 30 7.22 -12.13 -18.27
CA THR A 30 6.72 -13.46 -17.89
C THR A 30 7.70 -14.57 -18.21
N GLY A 31 7.53 -15.73 -17.59
CA GLY A 31 8.41 -16.89 -17.76
C GLY A 31 8.50 -17.78 -16.52
N ALA A 32 8.94 -19.02 -16.68
CA ALA A 32 9.14 -19.91 -15.55
C ALA A 32 10.26 -19.42 -14.59
N THR A 33 10.37 -20.02 -13.41
CA THR A 33 11.46 -19.74 -12.47
C THR A 33 12.82 -20.06 -13.12
N GLY A 34 13.81 -19.18 -12.91
CA GLY A 34 15.16 -19.37 -13.41
C GLY A 34 15.38 -19.15 -14.93
N THR A 35 14.38 -18.65 -15.67
CA THR A 35 14.52 -18.45 -17.13
C THR A 35 15.12 -17.10 -17.53
N GLY A 36 15.12 -16.12 -16.64
CA GLY A 36 15.73 -14.80 -16.88
C GLY A 36 14.85 -13.58 -16.54
N LYS A 37 13.70 -13.77 -15.88
CA LYS A 37 12.79 -12.67 -15.48
C LYS A 37 13.46 -11.60 -14.64
N THR A 38 14.09 -11.97 -13.51
CA THR A 38 14.81 -11.03 -12.63
C THR A 38 15.89 -10.27 -13.39
N VAL A 39 16.67 -10.97 -14.23
CA VAL A 39 17.72 -10.36 -15.07
C VAL A 39 17.14 -9.30 -16.01
N THR A 40 15.98 -9.57 -16.60
CA THR A 40 15.28 -8.60 -17.48
C THR A 40 14.74 -7.42 -16.69
N LEU A 41 14.09 -7.67 -15.54
CA LEU A 41 13.60 -6.64 -14.64
C LEU A 41 14.76 -5.71 -14.25
N GLN A 42 15.86 -6.27 -13.78
CA GLN A 42 17.04 -5.52 -13.36
C GLN A 42 17.67 -4.72 -14.51
N ALA A 43 17.81 -5.31 -15.70
CA ALA A 43 18.34 -4.62 -16.87
C ALA A 43 17.44 -3.44 -17.31
N LEU A 44 16.12 -3.60 -17.27
CA LEU A 44 15.17 -2.52 -17.54
C LEU A 44 15.24 -1.43 -16.46
N ALA A 45 15.27 -1.80 -15.18
CA ALA A 45 15.38 -0.86 -14.06
C ALA A 45 16.68 -0.04 -14.15
N GLU A 46 17.79 -0.68 -14.46
CA GLU A 46 19.08 -0.03 -14.68
C GLU A 46 19.03 0.93 -15.89
N GLY A 47 18.39 0.50 -16.99
CA GLY A 47 18.17 1.33 -18.17
C GLY A 47 17.36 2.59 -17.89
N PHE A 48 16.26 2.46 -17.13
CA PHE A 48 15.45 3.60 -16.69
C PHE A 48 16.24 4.53 -15.76
N SER A 49 16.93 3.97 -14.77
CA SER A 49 17.78 4.75 -13.85
C SER A 49 18.82 5.57 -14.63
N LYS A 50 19.56 4.96 -15.57
CA LYS A 50 20.54 5.68 -16.42
C LYS A 50 19.93 6.77 -17.27
N ALA A 51 18.69 6.58 -17.73
CA ALA A 51 17.95 7.60 -18.46
C ALA A 51 17.44 8.75 -17.57
N GLY A 52 17.74 8.74 -16.27
CA GLY A 52 17.23 9.71 -15.31
C GLY A 52 15.74 9.51 -15.02
N VAL A 53 15.25 8.28 -15.09
CA VAL A 53 13.89 7.89 -14.70
C VAL A 53 13.99 7.11 -13.39
N PRO A 54 13.44 7.65 -12.29
CA PRO A 54 13.35 6.93 -11.03
C PRO A 54 12.55 5.63 -11.19
N VAL A 55 12.93 4.62 -10.43
CA VAL A 55 12.31 3.29 -10.49
C VAL A 55 11.80 2.94 -9.10
N PHE A 56 10.66 2.27 -9.02
CA PHE A 56 10.23 1.54 -7.84
C PHE A 56 10.15 0.06 -8.19
N ALA A 57 10.71 -0.81 -7.35
CA ALA A 57 10.54 -2.26 -7.50
C ALA A 57 10.22 -2.91 -6.15
N ALA A 58 9.20 -3.77 -6.14
CA ALA A 58 8.95 -4.66 -5.00
C ALA A 58 9.86 -5.88 -5.14
N ASP A 59 10.89 -5.96 -4.30
CA ASP A 59 11.88 -7.05 -4.27
C ASP A 59 11.40 -8.15 -3.32
N VAL A 60 10.58 -9.05 -3.88
CA VAL A 60 9.94 -10.15 -3.16
C VAL A 60 10.96 -11.25 -2.84
N LYS A 61 11.94 -11.47 -3.72
CA LYS A 61 12.95 -12.54 -3.58
C LYS A 61 14.24 -12.06 -2.89
N GLY A 62 14.41 -10.75 -2.74
CA GLY A 62 15.64 -10.13 -2.25
C GLY A 62 16.78 -10.12 -3.28
N ASP A 63 16.51 -10.50 -4.54
CA ASP A 63 17.52 -10.72 -5.57
C ASP A 63 17.83 -9.48 -6.41
N LEU A 64 17.06 -8.38 -6.25
CA LEU A 64 17.26 -7.13 -6.98
C LEU A 64 18.22 -6.15 -6.31
N SER A 65 18.49 -6.32 -5.02
CA SER A 65 19.36 -5.41 -4.25
C SER A 65 20.77 -5.25 -4.82
N GLY A 66 21.28 -6.25 -5.57
CA GLY A 66 22.55 -6.17 -6.31
C GLY A 66 22.66 -5.03 -7.30
N ILE A 67 21.55 -4.41 -7.71
CA ILE A 67 21.56 -3.21 -8.57
C ILE A 67 22.32 -2.02 -7.94
N ALA A 68 22.50 -2.03 -6.62
CA ALA A 68 23.29 -1.05 -5.87
C ALA A 68 24.82 -1.27 -5.96
N ALA A 69 25.26 -2.43 -6.45
CA ALA A 69 26.65 -2.84 -6.50
C ALA A 69 27.15 -3.03 -7.94
N TYR A 70 28.45 -2.88 -8.15
CA TYR A 70 29.08 -3.08 -9.45
C TYR A 70 28.99 -4.55 -9.85
N GLY A 71 28.64 -4.82 -11.11
CA GLY A 71 28.65 -6.18 -11.64
C GLY A 71 30.06 -6.78 -11.67
N ASP A 72 30.15 -8.07 -11.37
CA ASP A 72 31.41 -8.83 -11.48
C ASP A 72 31.75 -9.09 -12.96
N PRO A 73 32.86 -8.53 -13.49
CA PRO A 73 33.32 -8.79 -14.85
C PRO A 73 33.70 -10.24 -15.12
N GLN A 74 33.96 -11.03 -14.07
CA GLN A 74 34.30 -12.45 -14.16
C GLN A 74 33.09 -13.38 -14.03
N SER A 75 31.90 -12.83 -13.78
CA SER A 75 30.69 -13.62 -13.60
C SER A 75 30.40 -14.51 -14.82
N PRO A 76 29.72 -15.66 -14.65
CA PRO A 76 29.31 -16.52 -15.76
C PRO A 76 28.47 -15.79 -16.83
N VAL A 77 27.81 -14.70 -16.46
CA VAL A 77 27.03 -13.86 -17.37
C VAL A 77 27.95 -12.96 -18.19
N ALA A 78 28.92 -12.29 -17.57
CA ALA A 78 29.91 -11.49 -18.28
C ALA A 78 30.72 -12.35 -19.28
N GLN A 79 31.12 -13.56 -18.89
CA GLN A 79 31.82 -14.49 -19.80
C GLN A 79 31.00 -14.88 -21.03
N ARG A 80 29.67 -15.01 -20.89
CA ARG A 80 28.75 -15.38 -21.98
C ARG A 80 28.41 -14.22 -22.93
N HIS A 81 28.45 -12.99 -22.44
CA HIS A 81 28.01 -11.81 -23.19
C HIS A 81 29.15 -10.87 -23.61
N GLY A 82 30.39 -11.15 -23.18
CA GLY A 82 31.55 -10.29 -23.40
C GLY A 82 31.73 -9.26 -22.28
N ALA A 83 32.83 -8.51 -22.33
CA ALA A 83 33.12 -7.48 -21.33
C ALA A 83 32.05 -6.38 -21.38
N VAL A 84 31.22 -6.32 -20.34
CA VAL A 84 30.27 -5.23 -20.09
C VAL A 84 30.91 -4.31 -19.04
N GLN A 85 30.93 -3.00 -19.28
CA GLN A 85 31.47 -2.06 -18.30
C GLN A 85 30.60 -2.10 -17.03
N PRO A 86 31.15 -2.47 -15.86
CA PRO A 86 30.38 -2.54 -14.62
C PRO A 86 29.76 -1.20 -14.26
N HIS A 87 28.54 -1.25 -13.76
CA HIS A 87 27.79 -0.07 -13.32
C HIS A 87 27.04 -0.37 -12.02
N ARG A 88 26.66 0.68 -11.30
CA ARG A 88 25.73 0.59 -10.16
C ARG A 88 24.72 1.74 -10.21
N CYS A 89 23.51 1.49 -9.76
CA CYS A 89 22.49 2.52 -9.67
C CYS A 89 22.47 3.18 -8.28
N PRO A 90 22.06 4.45 -8.17
CA PRO A 90 21.69 5.02 -6.87
C PRO A 90 20.44 4.30 -6.36
N VAL A 91 20.48 3.80 -5.12
CA VAL A 91 19.42 2.96 -4.55
C VAL A 91 18.96 3.52 -3.20
N THR A 92 17.64 3.52 -2.97
CA THR A 92 17.04 3.66 -1.65
C THR A 92 16.29 2.39 -1.29
N LEU A 93 16.59 1.83 -0.13
CA LEU A 93 15.94 0.64 0.40
C LEU A 93 14.77 1.06 1.29
N TRP A 94 13.61 0.45 1.06
CA TRP A 94 12.36 0.68 1.76
C TRP A 94 11.86 -0.63 2.38
N ASP A 95 11.17 -0.54 3.50
CA ASP A 95 10.59 -1.69 4.18
C ASP A 95 9.34 -1.24 4.95
N ILE A 96 8.23 -1.97 4.85
CA ILE A 96 7.02 -1.66 5.62
C ILE A 96 7.23 -1.99 7.11
N PHE A 97 7.96 -3.06 7.42
CA PHE A 97 8.23 -3.48 8.80
C PHE A 97 9.35 -2.65 9.45
N GLY A 98 10.22 -2.06 8.62
CA GLY A 98 11.31 -1.17 9.05
C GLY A 98 12.59 -1.88 9.49
N ASP A 99 12.75 -3.17 9.18
CA ASP A 99 13.91 -3.99 9.59
C ASP A 99 15.07 -3.87 8.59
N HIS A 100 14.76 -3.80 7.28
CA HIS A 100 15.75 -3.90 6.19
C HIS A 100 15.80 -2.67 5.28
N GLY A 101 15.14 -1.59 5.65
CA GLY A 101 15.08 -0.35 4.88
C GLY A 101 14.41 0.79 5.63
N LEU A 102 14.25 1.93 4.95
CA LEU A 102 13.50 3.06 5.48
C LEU A 102 12.01 2.71 5.59
N PRO A 103 11.34 3.04 6.71
CA PRO A 103 9.93 2.75 6.89
C PRO A 103 9.07 3.58 5.93
N ILE A 104 8.05 2.94 5.34
CA ILE A 104 6.97 3.66 4.65
C ILE A 104 5.75 3.71 5.56
N ARG A 105 5.32 4.92 5.91
CA ARG A 105 4.17 5.16 6.77
C ARG A 105 3.15 6.06 6.09
N THR A 106 1.91 5.95 6.52
CA THR A 106 0.78 6.82 6.16
C THR A 106 -0.14 6.95 7.38
N SER A 107 -1.32 7.57 7.24
CA SER A 107 -2.30 7.66 8.33
C SER A 107 -3.65 7.14 7.85
N VAL A 108 -4.43 6.56 8.76
CA VAL A 108 -5.82 6.15 8.48
C VAL A 108 -6.63 7.33 7.92
N GLN A 109 -6.38 8.53 8.43
CA GLN A 109 -6.94 9.78 7.94
C GLN A 109 -6.64 10.05 6.46
N ALA A 110 -5.40 9.82 6.01
CA ALA A 110 -4.99 10.07 4.63
C ALA A 110 -5.61 9.09 3.62
N LEU A 111 -5.86 7.84 4.06
CA LEU A 111 -6.58 6.87 3.26
C LEU A 111 -8.03 7.29 3.05
N GLY A 112 -8.69 7.73 4.12
CA GLY A 112 -10.12 8.03 4.11
C GLY A 112 -10.99 6.77 4.01
N PRO A 113 -12.33 6.94 4.11
CA PRO A 113 -13.25 5.81 4.23
C PRO A 113 -13.36 4.97 2.94
N GLU A 114 -13.27 5.57 1.75
CA GLU A 114 -13.46 4.86 0.48
C GLU A 114 -12.32 3.87 0.20
N LEU A 115 -11.09 4.36 0.33
CA LEU A 115 -9.89 3.57 0.10
C LEU A 115 -9.74 2.49 1.18
N LEU A 116 -9.96 2.85 2.44
CA LEU A 116 -9.87 1.91 3.55
C LEU A 116 -10.96 0.83 3.48
N ALA A 117 -12.20 1.18 3.10
CA ALA A 117 -13.25 0.20 2.89
C ALA A 117 -12.88 -0.83 1.83
N SER A 118 -12.24 -0.36 0.75
CA SER A 118 -11.77 -1.23 -0.33
C SER A 118 -10.67 -2.17 0.13
N MET A 119 -9.68 -1.66 0.88
CA MET A 119 -8.58 -2.45 1.45
C MET A 119 -9.05 -3.48 2.48
N LEU A 120 -10.02 -3.10 3.32
CA LEU A 120 -10.63 -3.97 4.32
C LEU A 120 -11.68 -4.91 3.73
N ARG A 121 -11.97 -4.80 2.41
CA ARG A 121 -12.96 -5.60 1.66
C ARG A 121 -14.36 -5.48 2.28
N LEU A 122 -14.74 -4.27 2.65
CA LEU A 122 -16.03 -3.99 3.27
C LEU A 122 -17.15 -4.01 2.24
N ASN A 123 -18.32 -4.51 2.64
CA ASN A 123 -19.54 -4.37 1.85
C ASN A 123 -20.13 -2.94 1.98
N GLU A 124 -21.17 -2.62 1.20
CA GLU A 124 -21.75 -1.28 1.18
C GLU A 124 -22.22 -0.78 2.56
N THR A 125 -22.81 -1.66 3.37
CA THR A 125 -23.29 -1.29 4.71
C THR A 125 -22.12 -1.02 5.68
N GLN A 126 -21.07 -1.83 5.62
CA GLN A 126 -19.85 -1.65 6.42
C GLN A 126 -19.09 -0.40 5.96
N HIS A 127 -19.03 -0.14 4.65
CA HIS A 127 -18.47 1.08 4.11
C HIS A 127 -19.25 2.31 4.61
N GLY A 128 -20.59 2.27 4.57
CA GLY A 128 -21.42 3.35 5.12
C GLY A 128 -21.16 3.63 6.60
N ALA A 129 -21.04 2.58 7.42
CA ALA A 129 -20.68 2.71 8.83
C ALA A 129 -19.27 3.31 9.02
N LEU A 130 -18.30 2.90 8.20
CA LEU A 130 -16.95 3.48 8.21
C LEU A 130 -16.97 4.96 7.82
N ALA A 131 -17.73 5.33 6.78
CA ALA A 131 -17.88 6.73 6.36
C ALA A 131 -18.49 7.60 7.46
N ILE A 132 -19.44 7.06 8.24
CA ILE A 132 -20.00 7.75 9.42
C ILE A 132 -18.92 7.96 10.49
N ALA A 133 -18.05 6.97 10.74
CA ALA A 133 -16.95 7.13 11.70
C ALA A 133 -16.03 8.30 11.32
N PHE A 134 -15.60 8.37 10.05
CA PHE A 134 -14.79 9.49 9.54
C PHE A 134 -15.54 10.82 9.58
N ARG A 135 -16.85 10.82 9.27
CA ARG A 135 -17.68 12.04 9.31
C ARG A 135 -17.75 12.59 10.72
N ARG A 136 -18.05 11.73 11.69
CA ARG A 136 -18.16 12.09 13.11
C ARG A 136 -16.84 12.62 13.66
N ALA A 137 -15.72 11.93 13.39
CA ALA A 137 -14.39 12.39 13.81
C ALA A 137 -14.10 13.80 13.26
N ARG A 138 -14.38 14.05 11.97
CA ARG A 138 -14.24 15.39 11.38
C ARG A 138 -15.13 16.44 12.06
N ASP A 139 -16.40 16.14 12.31
CA ASP A 139 -17.33 17.09 12.93
C ASP A 139 -16.91 17.41 14.38
N ASN A 140 -16.22 16.48 15.05
CA ASN A 140 -15.61 16.66 16.37
C ASN A 140 -14.18 17.26 16.35
N GLN A 141 -13.60 17.52 15.16
CA GLN A 141 -12.19 17.92 14.99
C GLN A 141 -11.17 16.92 15.56
N GLU A 142 -11.54 15.63 15.52
CA GLU A 142 -10.70 14.49 15.86
C GLU A 142 -10.06 13.92 14.58
N PHE A 143 -8.84 13.38 14.72
CA PHE A 143 -8.07 12.85 13.60
C PHE A 143 -7.63 11.43 13.87
N ILE A 144 -7.62 10.60 12.82
CA ILE A 144 -7.40 9.15 12.96
C ILE A 144 -6.01 8.80 12.40
N LEU A 145 -5.00 8.60 13.26
CA LEU A 145 -3.65 8.23 12.80
C LEU A 145 -3.58 6.73 12.52
N THR A 146 -3.94 5.93 13.51
CA THR A 146 -3.69 4.49 13.58
C THR A 146 -4.97 3.65 13.45
N LEU A 147 -4.79 2.33 13.29
CA LEU A 147 -5.91 1.39 13.37
C LEU A 147 -6.54 1.37 14.78
N ASP A 148 -5.77 1.66 15.82
CA ASP A 148 -6.25 1.75 17.21
C ASP A 148 -7.20 2.93 17.38
N ASP A 149 -6.85 4.09 16.85
CA ASP A 149 -7.71 5.27 16.83
C ASP A 149 -9.02 4.97 16.11
N LEU A 150 -8.96 4.27 14.97
CA LEU A 150 -10.15 3.87 14.24
C LEU A 150 -11.02 2.92 15.06
N ARG A 151 -10.41 1.94 15.74
CA ARG A 151 -11.15 1.02 16.64
C ARG A 151 -11.82 1.79 17.77
N TRP A 152 -11.16 2.80 18.32
CA TRP A 152 -11.71 3.65 19.36
C TRP A 152 -12.96 4.40 18.86
N HIS A 153 -12.88 5.09 17.72
CA HIS A 153 -14.04 5.76 17.13
C HIS A 153 -15.20 4.80 16.80
N LEU A 154 -14.88 3.61 16.31
CA LEU A 154 -15.88 2.57 16.03
C LEU A 154 -16.58 2.09 17.31
N ASN A 155 -15.85 1.90 18.42
CA ASN A 155 -16.44 1.53 19.70
C ASN A 155 -17.31 2.65 20.27
N GLU A 156 -16.84 3.88 20.20
CA GLU A 156 -17.58 5.04 20.69
C GLU A 156 -18.91 5.22 19.95
N MET A 157 -18.95 4.90 18.65
CA MET A 157 -20.21 4.87 17.89
C MET A 157 -21.19 3.79 18.36
N ILE A 158 -20.73 2.69 18.97
CA ILE A 158 -21.61 1.69 19.61
C ILE A 158 -22.20 2.29 20.90
N ASP A 159 -21.35 2.91 21.72
CA ASP A 159 -21.76 3.48 23.00
C ASP A 159 -22.76 4.63 22.82
N LEU A 160 -22.57 5.45 21.77
CA LEU A 160 -23.42 6.59 21.43
C LEU A 160 -24.39 6.31 20.27
N ARG A 161 -24.73 5.03 20.03
CA ARG A 161 -25.44 4.60 18.82
C ARG A 161 -26.73 5.36 18.54
N GLU A 162 -27.54 5.67 19.56
CA GLU A 162 -28.81 6.38 19.35
C GLU A 162 -28.60 7.76 18.74
N ASP A 163 -27.63 8.52 19.25
CA ASP A 163 -27.34 9.87 18.79
C ASP A 163 -26.61 9.85 17.45
N VAL A 164 -25.70 8.90 17.25
CA VAL A 164 -25.06 8.67 15.96
C VAL A 164 -26.10 8.36 14.88
N CYS A 165 -27.06 7.47 15.18
CA CYS A 165 -28.13 7.12 14.25
C CYS A 165 -29.04 8.30 13.92
N LYS A 166 -29.36 9.15 14.90
CA LYS A 166 -30.17 10.36 14.71
C LYS A 166 -29.47 11.39 13.82
N LEU A 167 -28.15 11.57 13.97
CA LEU A 167 -27.40 12.62 13.29
C LEU A 167 -26.86 12.20 11.91
N TYR A 168 -26.35 10.97 11.79
CA TYR A 168 -25.57 10.53 10.62
C TYR A 168 -26.23 9.39 9.84
N GLY A 169 -27.27 8.76 10.38
CA GLY A 169 -27.95 7.61 9.79
C GLY A 169 -27.56 6.29 10.45
N ASN A 170 -28.26 5.23 10.05
CA ASN A 170 -28.26 3.96 10.79
C ASN A 170 -26.90 3.26 10.80
N VAL A 171 -26.41 2.93 12.00
CA VAL A 171 -25.24 2.08 12.20
C VAL A 171 -25.61 0.90 13.09
N THR A 172 -25.22 -0.30 12.67
CA THR A 172 -25.48 -1.53 13.42
C THR A 172 -24.22 -2.04 14.11
N ALA A 173 -24.38 -2.64 15.29
CA ALA A 173 -23.28 -3.31 15.99
C ALA A 173 -22.64 -4.43 15.14
N ALA A 174 -23.44 -5.12 14.33
CA ALA A 174 -22.95 -6.15 13.42
C ALA A 174 -21.99 -5.59 12.35
N SER A 175 -22.31 -4.43 11.78
CA SER A 175 -21.44 -3.74 10.81
C SER A 175 -20.12 -3.33 11.46
N ILE A 176 -20.17 -2.71 12.65
CA ILE A 176 -18.96 -2.28 13.37
C ILE A 176 -18.09 -3.50 13.72
N ALA A 177 -18.67 -4.56 14.27
CA ALA A 177 -17.94 -5.78 14.61
C ALA A 177 -17.27 -6.43 13.37
N ALA A 178 -17.90 -6.34 12.19
CA ALA A 178 -17.31 -6.83 10.95
C ALA A 178 -16.10 -5.99 10.52
N ILE A 179 -16.18 -4.66 10.63
CA ILE A 179 -15.05 -3.76 10.35
C ILE A 179 -13.89 -4.07 11.30
N GLN A 180 -14.17 -4.21 12.59
CA GLN A 180 -13.15 -4.54 13.60
C GLN A 180 -12.45 -5.88 13.33
N ARG A 181 -13.18 -6.92 12.90
CA ARG A 181 -12.56 -8.19 12.46
C ARG A 181 -11.67 -8.00 11.23
N SER A 182 -12.08 -7.17 10.27
CA SER A 182 -11.24 -6.84 9.12
C SER A 182 -9.98 -6.08 9.50
N ILE A 183 -10.05 -5.17 10.47
CA ILE A 183 -8.90 -4.46 11.05
C ILE A 183 -7.96 -5.47 11.73
N LEU A 184 -8.48 -6.33 12.60
CA LEU A 184 -7.70 -7.36 13.29
C LEU A 184 -6.96 -8.29 12.32
N ALA A 185 -7.62 -8.69 11.23
CA ALA A 185 -6.99 -9.51 10.20
C ALA A 185 -5.85 -8.79 9.44
N LEU A 186 -5.91 -7.46 9.32
CA LEU A 186 -4.84 -6.66 8.74
C LEU A 186 -3.68 -6.48 9.74
N GLU A 187 -3.98 -6.26 11.01
CA GLU A 187 -2.99 -6.15 12.10
C GLU A 187 -2.21 -7.45 12.29
N ALA A 188 -2.88 -8.59 12.21
CA ALA A 188 -2.26 -9.91 12.26
C ALA A 188 -1.20 -10.13 11.16
N GLN A 189 -1.26 -9.34 10.07
CA GLN A 189 -0.29 -9.33 8.99
C GLN A 189 0.73 -8.18 9.10
N GLY A 190 0.78 -7.48 10.24
CA GLY A 190 1.69 -6.36 10.46
C GLY A 190 1.18 -5.01 9.97
N GLY A 191 -0.11 -4.87 9.67
CA GLY A 191 -0.64 -3.62 9.11
C GLY A 191 -0.49 -2.38 9.99
N HIS A 192 -0.26 -2.55 11.29
CA HIS A 192 0.04 -1.43 12.20
C HIS A 192 1.34 -0.69 11.82
N HIS A 193 2.31 -1.36 11.20
CA HIS A 193 3.56 -0.72 10.76
C HIS A 193 3.35 0.31 9.64
N LEU A 194 2.27 0.17 8.85
CA LEU A 194 1.94 1.10 7.76
C LEU A 194 1.36 2.42 8.28
N PHE A 195 0.79 2.46 9.48
CA PHE A 195 0.10 3.64 10.01
C PHE A 195 0.91 4.35 11.09
N GLY A 196 1.43 5.54 10.79
CA GLY A 196 2.25 6.32 11.70
C GLY A 196 2.83 7.59 11.07
N GLU A 197 3.77 8.20 11.79
CA GLU A 197 4.47 9.42 11.37
C GLU A 197 5.99 9.16 11.19
N PRO A 198 6.67 9.95 10.36
CA PRO A 198 6.09 10.90 9.40
C PRO A 198 5.50 10.18 8.17
N PRO A 199 4.47 10.74 7.51
CA PRO A 199 3.91 10.14 6.31
C PRO A 199 4.95 10.19 5.18
N PHE A 200 4.98 9.11 4.41
CA PHE A 200 5.77 9.03 3.20
C PHE A 200 5.27 10.01 2.13
N ARG A 201 6.20 10.63 1.41
CA ARG A 201 5.90 11.59 0.34
C ARG A 201 6.24 10.99 -1.02
N ILE A 202 5.30 11.03 -1.97
CA ILE A 202 5.53 10.51 -3.33
C ILE A 202 6.72 11.18 -4.02
N ALA A 203 6.95 12.46 -3.74
CA ALA A 203 8.09 13.22 -4.26
C ALA A 203 9.45 12.55 -3.95
N ASP A 204 9.58 11.81 -2.84
CA ASP A 204 10.83 11.15 -2.48
C ASP A 204 11.15 9.94 -3.39
N PHE A 205 10.15 9.35 -4.06
CA PHE A 205 10.39 8.38 -5.14
C PHE A 205 10.87 9.01 -6.44
N LEU A 206 10.66 10.31 -6.63
CA LEU A 206 11.01 11.00 -7.89
C LEU A 206 12.45 11.52 -7.92
N ARG A 207 13.25 11.20 -6.89
CA ARG A 207 14.62 11.69 -6.75
C ARG A 207 15.53 11.18 -7.86
N THR A 208 16.51 12.01 -8.20
CA THR A 208 17.62 11.68 -9.10
C THR A 208 18.94 12.01 -8.43
N GLU A 209 20.00 11.29 -8.78
CA GLU A 209 21.35 11.49 -8.29
C GLU A 209 22.33 11.40 -9.47
N ASN A 210 23.15 12.44 -9.67
CA ASN A 210 24.12 12.51 -10.78
C ASN A 210 23.51 12.23 -12.17
N GLY A 211 22.29 12.73 -12.41
CA GLY A 211 21.55 12.52 -13.66
C GLY A 211 20.86 11.16 -13.79
N GLN A 212 21.06 10.25 -12.84
CA GLN A 212 20.40 8.94 -12.79
C GLN A 212 19.15 8.99 -11.90
N GLY A 213 18.10 8.26 -12.26
CA GLY A 213 16.94 8.06 -11.40
C GLY A 213 17.26 7.15 -10.23
N VAL A 214 16.83 7.52 -9.03
CA VAL A 214 16.99 6.65 -7.85
C VAL A 214 16.12 5.41 -8.02
N VAL A 215 16.69 4.24 -7.76
CA VAL A 215 15.98 2.97 -7.72
C VAL A 215 15.50 2.73 -6.28
N ASN A 216 14.20 2.77 -6.09
CA ASN A 216 13.52 2.55 -4.82
C ASN A 216 13.17 1.06 -4.73
N LEU A 217 13.89 0.32 -3.90
CA LEU A 217 13.64 -1.10 -3.69
C LEU A 217 12.86 -1.30 -2.40
N LEU A 218 11.64 -1.82 -2.51
CA LEU A 218 10.87 -2.28 -1.37
C LEU A 218 11.27 -3.72 -1.06
N HIS A 219 11.88 -3.93 0.10
CA HIS A 219 12.12 -5.27 0.65
C HIS A 219 10.77 -5.90 1.01
N ALA A 220 10.39 -6.98 0.32
CA ALA A 220 9.04 -7.52 0.34
C ALA A 220 8.98 -9.02 0.68
N ASP A 221 10.04 -9.59 1.24
CA ASP A 221 10.10 -11.00 1.64
C ASP A 221 8.99 -11.39 2.62
N ARG A 222 8.83 -10.64 3.72
CA ARG A 222 7.76 -10.84 4.70
C ARG A 222 6.39 -10.45 4.15
N LEU A 223 6.35 -9.56 3.16
CA LEU A 223 5.09 -9.17 2.52
C LEU A 223 4.46 -10.34 1.73
N MET A 224 5.24 -11.35 1.35
CA MET A 224 4.70 -12.61 0.80
C MET A 224 3.78 -13.34 1.77
N GLU A 225 4.11 -13.30 3.06
CA GLU A 225 3.33 -13.93 4.13
C GLU A 225 2.15 -13.04 4.56
N ALA A 226 2.14 -11.79 4.09
CA ALA A 226 1.18 -10.75 4.43
C ALA A 226 0.45 -10.19 3.17
N PRO A 227 -0.25 -11.03 2.37
CA PRO A 227 -0.82 -10.62 1.09
C PRO A 227 -1.90 -9.52 1.21
N LYS A 228 -2.62 -9.44 2.32
CA LYS A 228 -3.59 -8.36 2.57
C LYS A 228 -2.87 -7.05 2.81
N LEU A 229 -1.78 -7.06 3.59
CA LEU A 229 -0.95 -5.87 3.80
C LEU A 229 -0.30 -5.42 2.49
N TYR A 230 0.24 -6.34 1.70
CA TYR A 230 0.86 -6.01 0.41
C TYR A 230 -0.13 -5.36 -0.56
N ALA A 231 -1.31 -5.96 -0.74
CA ALA A 231 -2.36 -5.40 -1.58
C ALA A 231 -2.86 -4.02 -1.06
N THR A 232 -2.98 -3.88 0.27
CA THR A 232 -3.34 -2.61 0.92
C THR A 232 -2.30 -1.54 0.60
N PHE A 233 -1.02 -1.81 0.88
CA PHE A 233 0.06 -0.88 0.58
C PHE A 233 0.09 -0.47 -0.89
N LEU A 234 -0.04 -1.43 -1.82
CA LEU A 234 0.01 -1.11 -3.23
C LEU A 234 -1.16 -0.23 -3.68
N LEU A 235 -2.38 -0.57 -3.24
CA LEU A 235 -3.56 0.21 -3.59
C LEU A 235 -3.45 1.65 -3.07
N TRP A 236 -2.94 1.80 -1.84
CA TRP A 236 -2.62 3.11 -1.27
C TRP A 236 -1.61 3.85 -2.14
N LEU A 237 -0.48 3.23 -2.46
CA LEU A 237 0.60 3.85 -3.21
C LEU A 237 0.15 4.33 -4.60
N LEU A 238 -0.56 3.49 -5.36
CA LEU A 238 -1.11 3.86 -6.67
C LEU A 238 -2.14 5.00 -6.58
N THR A 239 -2.91 5.04 -5.48
CA THR A 239 -3.88 6.10 -5.24
C THR A 239 -3.19 7.43 -4.92
N GLU A 240 -2.18 7.43 -4.05
CA GLU A 240 -1.41 8.65 -3.73
C GLU A 240 -0.64 9.17 -4.95
N LEU A 241 -0.09 8.29 -5.78
CA LEU A 241 0.52 8.70 -7.06
C LEU A 241 -0.47 9.44 -7.96
N PHE A 242 -1.68 8.92 -8.09
CA PHE A 242 -2.72 9.57 -8.88
C PHE A 242 -3.14 10.92 -8.29
N ARG A 243 -3.20 11.03 -6.96
CA ARG A 243 -3.59 12.22 -6.22
C ARG A 243 -2.53 13.33 -6.30
N GLU A 244 -1.26 13.00 -6.06
CA GLU A 244 -0.17 13.97 -5.94
C GLU A 244 0.44 14.37 -7.28
N LEU A 245 0.53 13.44 -8.25
CA LEU A 245 1.17 13.77 -9.52
C LEU A 245 0.22 14.58 -10.43
N PRO A 246 0.72 15.60 -11.13
CA PRO A 246 -0.08 16.31 -12.13
C PRO A 246 -0.27 15.46 -13.38
N GLU A 247 -1.38 15.68 -14.08
CA GLU A 247 -1.57 15.09 -15.40
C GLU A 247 -0.56 15.65 -16.39
N VAL A 248 -0.13 14.81 -17.32
CA VAL A 248 0.87 15.12 -18.34
C VAL A 248 0.41 14.55 -19.68
N GLY A 249 0.75 15.25 -20.75
CA GLY A 249 0.62 14.75 -22.11
C GLY A 249 1.69 13.73 -22.44
N ASP A 250 2.08 13.68 -23.71
CA ASP A 250 3.18 12.82 -24.14
C ASP A 250 4.52 13.38 -23.66
N LEU A 251 5.29 12.54 -22.97
CA LEU A 251 6.62 12.85 -22.44
C LEU A 251 7.68 12.05 -23.20
N ASP A 252 8.87 12.60 -23.33
CA ASP A 252 10.02 11.88 -23.93
C ASP A 252 10.45 10.67 -23.10
N LYS A 253 10.17 10.70 -21.79
CA LYS A 253 10.39 9.61 -20.83
C LYS A 253 9.36 9.66 -19.68
N PRO A 254 9.04 8.52 -19.04
CA PRO A 254 8.19 8.51 -17.85
C PRO A 254 8.80 9.29 -16.69
N LYS A 255 7.95 9.74 -15.77
CA LYS A 255 8.37 10.36 -14.49
C LYS A 255 8.83 9.33 -13.47
N LEU A 256 8.27 8.12 -13.52
CA LEU A 256 8.51 7.03 -12.58
C LEU A 256 8.07 5.72 -13.24
N VAL A 257 8.78 4.62 -12.96
CA VAL A 257 8.41 3.28 -13.42
C VAL A 257 8.35 2.31 -12.26
N PHE A 258 7.24 1.56 -12.16
CA PHE A 258 7.02 0.50 -11.20
C PHE A 258 7.34 -0.87 -11.79
N PHE A 259 8.01 -1.71 -11.02
CA PHE A 259 8.11 -3.15 -11.25
C PHE A 259 7.50 -3.90 -10.06
N PHE A 260 6.50 -4.72 -10.34
CA PHE A 260 5.92 -5.62 -9.36
C PHE A 260 6.44 -7.02 -9.61
N ASP A 261 7.47 -7.44 -8.88
CA ASP A 261 7.86 -8.85 -8.89
C ASP A 261 6.76 -9.70 -8.24
N GLU A 262 6.59 -10.91 -8.75
CA GLU A 262 5.52 -11.83 -8.35
C GLU A 262 4.13 -11.17 -8.34
N SER A 263 3.82 -10.48 -9.43
CA SER A 263 2.55 -9.75 -9.63
C SER A 263 1.29 -10.58 -9.39
N HIS A 264 1.37 -11.91 -9.53
CA HIS A 264 0.27 -12.82 -9.23
C HIS A 264 -0.28 -12.65 -7.80
N LEU A 265 0.56 -12.22 -6.84
CA LEU A 265 0.14 -11.93 -5.46
C LEU A 265 -0.88 -10.80 -5.36
N LEU A 266 -0.92 -9.91 -6.35
CA LEU A 266 -1.88 -8.80 -6.40
C LEU A 266 -3.26 -9.23 -6.89
N PHE A 267 -3.31 -10.31 -7.68
CA PHE A 267 -4.49 -10.68 -8.44
C PHE A 267 -5.13 -11.98 -7.93
N ASN A 268 -4.32 -12.91 -7.42
CA ASN A 268 -4.82 -14.18 -6.88
C ASN A 268 -5.70 -13.92 -5.66
N GLU A 269 -6.91 -14.48 -5.69
CA GLU A 269 -7.90 -14.37 -4.61
C GLU A 269 -8.32 -12.93 -4.25
N ALA A 270 -8.00 -11.97 -5.12
CA ALA A 270 -8.49 -10.60 -5.01
C ALA A 270 -9.97 -10.55 -5.42
N PRO A 271 -10.85 -9.95 -4.59
CA PRO A 271 -12.26 -9.82 -4.95
C PRO A 271 -12.41 -8.89 -6.15
N LYS A 272 -13.46 -9.12 -6.96
CA LYS A 272 -13.71 -8.35 -8.19
C LYS A 272 -13.62 -6.81 -8.02
N PRO A 273 -14.16 -6.20 -6.95
CA PRO A 273 -14.05 -4.75 -6.76
C PRO A 273 -12.59 -4.26 -6.64
N LEU A 274 -11.72 -5.03 -5.98
CA LEU A 274 -10.30 -4.70 -5.85
C LEU A 274 -9.59 -4.78 -7.21
N LEU A 275 -9.87 -5.83 -7.99
CA LEU A 275 -9.31 -5.98 -9.34
C LEU A 275 -9.70 -4.79 -10.25
N GLN A 276 -10.97 -4.37 -10.21
CA GLN A 276 -11.46 -3.23 -10.97
C GLN A 276 -10.78 -1.92 -10.56
N GLN A 277 -10.49 -1.75 -9.26
CA GLN A 277 -9.75 -0.58 -8.77
C GLN A 277 -8.31 -0.57 -9.24
N ILE A 278 -7.61 -1.71 -9.15
CA ILE A 278 -6.24 -1.84 -9.65
C ILE A 278 -6.19 -1.53 -11.15
N GLU A 279 -7.10 -2.10 -11.94
CA GLU A 279 -7.22 -1.81 -13.37
C GLU A 279 -7.42 -0.31 -13.63
N ARG A 280 -8.37 0.31 -12.93
CA ARG A 280 -8.64 1.74 -13.05
C ARG A 280 -7.40 2.57 -12.71
N LEU A 281 -6.70 2.24 -11.63
CA LEU A 281 -5.52 2.98 -11.19
C LEU A 281 -4.36 2.82 -12.16
N VAL A 282 -4.07 1.61 -12.67
CA VAL A 282 -3.04 1.39 -13.70
C VAL A 282 -3.31 2.28 -14.91
N ARG A 283 -4.55 2.33 -15.38
CA ARG A 283 -4.94 3.21 -16.49
C ARG A 283 -4.77 4.69 -16.17
N LEU A 284 -5.09 5.12 -14.94
CA LEU A 284 -5.03 6.52 -14.53
C LEU A 284 -3.59 7.01 -14.29
N VAL A 285 -2.72 6.20 -13.69
CA VAL A 285 -1.33 6.62 -13.43
C VAL A 285 -0.53 6.80 -14.74
N ARG A 286 -0.95 6.18 -15.85
CA ARG A 286 -0.41 6.44 -17.18
C ARG A 286 -0.50 7.91 -17.59
N SER A 287 -1.64 8.57 -17.35
CA SER A 287 -1.81 10.00 -17.66
C SER A 287 -1.02 10.90 -16.72
N LYS A 288 -0.47 10.35 -15.62
CA LYS A 288 0.49 11.02 -14.73
C LYS A 288 1.94 10.79 -15.14
N GLY A 289 2.18 10.07 -16.23
CA GLY A 289 3.53 9.76 -16.73
C GLY A 289 4.19 8.59 -16.01
N VAL A 290 3.41 7.73 -15.34
CA VAL A 290 3.92 6.58 -14.58
C VAL A 290 3.81 5.29 -15.40
N GLY A 291 4.91 4.54 -15.50
CA GLY A 291 4.93 3.20 -16.07
C GLY A 291 4.72 2.13 -15.02
N VAL A 292 4.09 1.02 -15.40
CA VAL A 292 3.84 -0.13 -14.51
C VAL A 292 4.20 -1.40 -15.26
N PHE A 293 5.11 -2.18 -14.72
CA PHE A 293 5.57 -3.44 -15.28
C PHE A 293 5.23 -4.56 -14.31
N PHE A 294 4.36 -5.47 -14.75
CA PHE A 294 4.05 -6.67 -14.00
C PHE A 294 5.06 -7.76 -14.36
N VAL A 295 5.67 -8.37 -13.34
CA VAL A 295 6.57 -9.50 -13.49
C VAL A 295 5.92 -10.72 -12.85
N SER A 296 5.62 -11.74 -13.64
CA SER A 296 4.90 -12.94 -13.18
C SER A 296 5.43 -14.21 -13.84
N GLN A 297 4.93 -15.37 -13.44
CA GLN A 297 5.31 -16.63 -14.07
C GLN A 297 4.63 -16.81 -15.44
N SER A 298 3.37 -16.43 -15.55
CA SER A 298 2.57 -16.53 -16.76
C SER A 298 1.71 -15.28 -17.00
N PRO A 299 1.39 -14.95 -18.26
CA PRO A 299 0.34 -13.99 -18.56
C PRO A 299 -1.02 -14.37 -17.96
N ALA A 300 -1.29 -15.67 -17.77
CA ALA A 300 -2.55 -16.14 -17.19
C ALA A 300 -2.75 -15.75 -15.72
N ASP A 301 -1.70 -15.28 -15.04
CA ASP A 301 -1.77 -14.80 -13.65
C ASP A 301 -2.34 -13.38 -13.55
N ILE A 302 -2.49 -12.71 -14.69
CA ILE A 302 -2.91 -11.31 -14.78
C ILE A 302 -4.32 -11.26 -15.39
N PRO A 303 -5.26 -10.49 -14.82
CA PRO A 303 -6.60 -10.33 -15.41
C PRO A 303 -6.54 -9.78 -16.83
N ASP A 304 -7.41 -10.30 -17.72
CA ASP A 304 -7.46 -9.90 -19.14
C ASP A 304 -7.62 -8.39 -19.33
N THR A 305 -8.39 -7.73 -18.46
CA THR A 305 -8.61 -6.28 -18.52
C THR A 305 -7.35 -5.47 -18.21
N VAL A 306 -6.50 -5.98 -17.31
CA VAL A 306 -5.18 -5.40 -17.00
C VAL A 306 -4.19 -5.73 -18.11
N LEU A 307 -4.15 -6.97 -18.61
CA LEU A 307 -3.30 -7.39 -19.73
C LEU A 307 -3.51 -6.53 -20.98
N ALA A 308 -4.75 -6.10 -21.22
CA ALA A 308 -5.11 -5.22 -22.33
C ALA A 308 -4.48 -3.81 -22.22
N GLN A 309 -4.08 -3.37 -21.02
CA GLN A 309 -3.40 -2.10 -20.79
C GLN A 309 -1.87 -2.19 -21.01
N LEU A 310 -1.31 -3.39 -21.13
CA LEU A 310 0.14 -3.61 -21.19
C LEU A 310 0.64 -3.57 -22.63
N GLY A 311 1.35 -2.50 -23.00
CA GLY A 311 1.86 -2.29 -24.35
C GLY A 311 3.16 -3.04 -24.64
N ASN A 312 4.03 -3.21 -23.64
CA ASN A 312 5.34 -3.84 -23.79
C ASN A 312 5.34 -5.25 -23.19
N ARG A 313 5.94 -6.23 -23.87
CA ARG A 313 5.92 -7.64 -23.46
C ARG A 313 7.28 -8.31 -23.64
N VAL A 314 7.70 -9.04 -22.61
CA VAL A 314 8.88 -9.91 -22.62
C VAL A 314 8.48 -11.26 -22.03
N GLN A 315 8.42 -12.30 -22.86
CA GLN A 315 8.09 -13.66 -22.44
C GLN A 315 9.34 -14.53 -22.53
N HIS A 316 9.91 -14.90 -21.39
CA HIS A 316 10.92 -15.93 -21.28
C HIS A 316 10.31 -17.32 -21.44
N ALA A 317 11.16 -18.34 -21.52
CA ALA A 317 10.71 -19.73 -21.64
C ALA A 317 9.65 -20.12 -20.58
N LEU A 318 8.66 -20.91 -21.01
CA LEU A 318 7.74 -21.61 -20.11
C LEU A 318 8.19 -23.06 -20.02
N ARG A 319 8.49 -23.56 -18.82
CA ARG A 319 8.81 -24.97 -18.55
C ARG A 319 7.53 -25.82 -18.55
N ALA A 320 6.82 -25.79 -19.67
CA ALA A 320 5.48 -26.32 -19.85
C ALA A 320 5.53 -27.63 -20.64
N TYR A 321 5.66 -28.76 -19.94
CA TYR A 321 5.80 -30.09 -20.54
C TYR A 321 4.54 -30.95 -20.37
N ALA A 322 3.59 -30.53 -19.51
CA ALA A 322 2.40 -31.30 -19.20
C ALA A 322 1.18 -30.78 -20.00
N PRO A 323 0.18 -31.64 -20.26
CA PRO A 323 -1.07 -31.22 -20.93
C PRO A 323 -1.80 -30.07 -20.23
N ARG A 324 -1.71 -30.00 -18.90
CA ARG A 324 -2.29 -28.92 -18.08
C ARG A 324 -1.69 -27.54 -18.40
N ASP A 325 -0.47 -27.50 -18.93
CA ASP A 325 0.25 -26.26 -19.22
C ASP A 325 -0.19 -25.63 -20.56
N GLN A 326 -1.05 -26.32 -21.34
CA GLN A 326 -1.59 -25.80 -22.59
C GLN A 326 -2.28 -24.45 -22.44
N LYS A 327 -2.96 -24.21 -21.30
CA LYS A 327 -3.60 -22.92 -21.01
C LYS A 327 -2.58 -21.80 -20.92
N LEU A 328 -1.44 -22.04 -20.25
CA LEU A 328 -0.36 -21.07 -20.09
C LEU A 328 0.30 -20.74 -21.44
N ILE A 329 0.57 -21.78 -22.25
CA ILE A 329 1.11 -21.62 -23.60
C ILE A 329 0.15 -20.82 -24.47
N LYS A 330 -1.14 -21.14 -24.46
CA LYS A 330 -2.16 -20.43 -25.24
C LYS A 330 -2.23 -18.96 -24.85
N ALA A 331 -2.25 -18.66 -23.55
CA ALA A 331 -2.27 -17.27 -23.06
C ALA A 331 -1.02 -16.50 -23.52
N ALA A 332 0.17 -17.11 -23.45
CA ALA A 332 1.40 -16.48 -23.92
C ALA A 332 1.43 -16.24 -25.43
N VAL A 333 0.90 -17.17 -26.24
CA VAL A 333 0.77 -16.98 -27.69
C VAL A 333 -0.18 -15.83 -28.02
N GLN A 334 -1.33 -15.77 -27.35
CA GLN A 334 -2.35 -14.74 -27.57
C GLN A 334 -1.92 -13.34 -27.12
N ALA A 335 -0.94 -13.24 -26.23
CA ALA A 335 -0.41 -11.97 -25.77
C ALA A 335 0.41 -11.21 -26.83
N PHE A 336 0.84 -11.87 -27.91
CA PHE A 336 1.73 -11.27 -28.90
C PHE A 336 1.04 -10.92 -30.21
N ARG A 337 1.51 -9.82 -30.83
CA ARG A 337 1.25 -9.56 -32.24
C ARG A 337 2.02 -10.59 -33.09
N PRO A 338 1.34 -11.32 -34.00
CA PRO A 338 1.99 -12.36 -34.80
C PRO A 338 3.13 -11.85 -35.67
N ASN A 339 4.17 -12.67 -35.82
CA ASN A 339 5.25 -12.49 -36.78
C ASN A 339 5.38 -13.78 -37.61
N ARG A 340 5.33 -13.67 -38.94
CA ARG A 340 5.42 -14.84 -39.84
C ARG A 340 6.73 -15.61 -39.70
N GLY A 341 7.80 -14.96 -39.26
CA GLY A 341 9.11 -15.57 -39.05
C GLY A 341 9.31 -16.23 -37.69
N VAL A 342 8.32 -16.20 -36.79
CA VAL A 342 8.46 -16.69 -35.41
C VAL A 342 7.29 -17.61 -35.06
N ASP A 343 7.58 -18.90 -34.85
CA ASP A 343 6.62 -19.81 -34.21
C ASP A 343 6.66 -19.61 -32.69
N VAL A 344 5.82 -18.68 -32.22
CA VAL A 344 5.71 -18.33 -30.79
C VAL A 344 5.52 -19.56 -29.91
N LYS A 345 4.72 -20.54 -30.35
CA LYS A 345 4.43 -21.73 -29.56
C LYS A 345 5.66 -22.62 -29.44
N ALA A 346 6.35 -22.87 -30.54
CA ALA A 346 7.58 -23.66 -30.53
C ALA A 346 8.70 -22.96 -29.72
N GLU A 347 8.86 -21.66 -29.90
CA GLU A 347 9.90 -20.87 -29.23
C GLU A 347 9.69 -20.81 -27.71
N ILE A 348 8.45 -20.62 -27.23
CA ILE A 348 8.14 -20.61 -25.79
C ILE A 348 8.64 -21.88 -25.07
N ILE A 349 8.58 -23.03 -25.75
CA ILE A 349 8.99 -24.33 -25.22
C ILE A 349 10.50 -24.55 -25.40
N GLY A 350 11.06 -24.09 -26.52
CA GLY A 350 12.45 -24.35 -26.93
C GLY A 350 13.49 -23.33 -26.47
N MET A 351 13.10 -22.13 -26.04
CA MET A 351 14.04 -21.06 -25.65
C MET A 351 14.92 -21.46 -24.46
N GLY A 352 16.20 -21.07 -24.54
CA GLY A 352 17.16 -21.21 -23.45
C GLY A 352 17.02 -20.14 -22.37
N ILE A 353 17.86 -20.23 -21.33
CA ILE A 353 17.97 -19.18 -20.31
C ILE A 353 18.53 -17.90 -20.95
N GLY A 354 17.91 -16.75 -20.67
CA GLY A 354 18.31 -15.45 -21.24
C GLY A 354 17.83 -15.22 -22.68
N GLU A 355 17.02 -16.13 -23.22
CA GLU A 355 16.26 -15.92 -24.45
C GLU A 355 14.80 -15.60 -24.12
N ALA A 356 14.22 -14.66 -24.85
CA ALA A 356 12.84 -14.27 -24.67
C ALA A 356 12.18 -13.85 -25.99
N LEU A 357 10.86 -13.95 -26.04
CA LEU A 357 10.04 -13.32 -27.06
C LEU A 357 9.71 -11.90 -26.61
N VAL A 358 9.99 -10.91 -27.45
CA VAL A 358 9.84 -9.50 -27.12
C VAL A 358 8.93 -8.80 -28.12
N SER A 359 8.06 -7.94 -27.61
CA SER A 359 7.23 -7.02 -28.37
C SER A 359 7.17 -5.69 -27.61
N VAL A 360 7.49 -4.59 -28.28
CA VAL A 360 7.53 -3.24 -27.68
C VAL A 360 6.64 -2.30 -28.45
N MET A 361 6.17 -1.23 -27.81
CA MET A 361 5.35 -0.21 -28.46
C MET A 361 6.16 0.52 -29.55
N LEU A 362 5.52 0.73 -30.70
CA LEU A 362 6.02 1.54 -31.81
C LEU A 362 5.31 2.89 -31.88
N ASP A 363 5.80 3.74 -32.77
CA ASP A 363 5.36 5.13 -32.94
C ASP A 363 3.92 5.28 -33.41
N ASP A 364 3.40 4.26 -34.10
CA ASP A 364 2.00 4.16 -34.50
C ASP A 364 1.06 3.78 -33.34
N GLY A 365 1.60 3.61 -32.13
CA GLY A 365 0.84 3.18 -30.95
C GLY A 365 0.48 1.69 -30.96
N ILE A 366 1.05 0.91 -31.88
CA ILE A 366 0.81 -0.53 -32.01
C ILE A 366 2.07 -1.28 -31.55
N PRO A 367 1.93 -2.38 -30.79
CA PRO A 367 3.08 -3.23 -30.47
C PRO A 367 3.76 -3.79 -31.73
N SER A 368 5.09 -3.89 -31.66
CA SER A 368 5.89 -4.52 -32.70
C SER A 368 5.49 -6.00 -32.87
N PRO A 369 5.60 -6.57 -34.07
CA PRO A 369 5.57 -8.02 -34.23
C PRO A 369 6.58 -8.66 -33.28
N VAL A 370 6.21 -9.81 -32.72
CA VAL A 370 7.06 -10.54 -31.77
C VAL A 370 8.37 -10.96 -32.42
N GLU A 371 9.47 -10.79 -31.69
CA GLU A 371 10.82 -11.18 -32.12
C GLU A 371 11.42 -12.11 -31.05
N LYS A 372 12.18 -13.12 -31.47
CA LYS A 372 13.05 -13.87 -30.55
C LYS A 372 14.30 -13.03 -30.28
N VAL A 373 14.65 -12.87 -29.00
CA VAL A 373 15.69 -11.97 -28.54
C VAL A 373 16.56 -12.66 -27.49
N ARG A 374 17.87 -12.52 -27.62
CA ARG A 374 18.81 -12.77 -26.52
C ARG A 374 18.90 -11.50 -25.68
N ILE A 375 18.51 -11.61 -24.41
CA ILE A 375 18.42 -10.49 -23.47
C ILE A 375 19.82 -9.96 -23.13
N THR A 376 19.96 -8.64 -23.11
CA THR A 376 21.16 -7.97 -22.61
C THR A 376 21.21 -8.10 -21.08
N PRO A 377 22.31 -8.62 -20.50
CA PRO A 377 22.42 -8.71 -19.05
C PRO A 377 22.60 -7.32 -18.41
N PRO A 378 22.21 -7.15 -17.13
CA PRO A 378 22.51 -5.94 -16.38
C PRO A 378 24.02 -5.77 -16.21
N GLN A 379 24.45 -4.53 -16.00
CA GLN A 379 25.87 -4.21 -15.74
C GLN A 379 26.17 -4.12 -14.23
N SER A 380 25.13 -4.12 -13.40
CA SER A 380 25.23 -4.26 -11.93
C SER A 380 25.30 -5.72 -11.48
N GLN A 381 25.59 -5.94 -10.19
CA GLN A 381 25.63 -7.27 -9.59
C GLN A 381 24.29 -7.99 -9.71
N ILE A 382 24.31 -9.24 -10.16
CA ILE A 382 23.12 -10.11 -10.18
C ILE A 382 23.05 -10.86 -8.84
N GLY A 383 21.89 -10.78 -8.17
CA GLY A 383 21.68 -11.35 -6.85
C GLY A 383 21.85 -10.32 -5.72
N PRO A 384 21.63 -10.73 -4.47
CA PRO A 384 21.56 -9.81 -3.33
C PRO A 384 22.91 -9.17 -3.00
N ILE A 385 22.87 -7.97 -2.42
CA ILE A 385 24.00 -7.41 -1.66
C ILE A 385 24.09 -8.06 -0.27
N SER A 386 25.25 -7.95 0.35
CA SER A 386 25.46 -8.37 1.74
C SER A 386 24.70 -7.48 2.74
N ASN A 387 24.48 -7.99 3.96
CA ASN A 387 23.88 -7.19 5.03
C ASN A 387 24.71 -5.95 5.39
N LEU A 388 26.04 -6.05 5.36
CA LEU A 388 26.93 -4.92 5.63
C LEU A 388 26.77 -3.81 4.57
N GLU A 389 26.66 -4.18 3.29
CA GLU A 389 26.40 -3.23 2.20
C GLU A 389 25.02 -2.59 2.35
N ARG A 390 24.00 -3.38 2.71
CA ARG A 390 22.64 -2.89 3.01
C ARG A 390 22.66 -1.86 4.14
N ASP A 391 23.31 -2.16 5.26
CA ASP A 391 23.40 -1.26 6.41
C ASP A 391 24.13 0.03 6.05
N THR A 392 25.19 -0.08 5.24
CA THR A 392 25.95 1.07 4.74
C THR A 392 25.10 1.97 3.84
N LEU A 393 24.33 1.38 2.92
CA LEU A 393 23.41 2.12 2.04
C LEU A 393 22.31 2.82 2.83
N THR A 394 21.68 2.13 3.78
CA THR A 394 20.64 2.71 4.63
C THR A 394 21.20 3.81 5.52
N ALA A 395 22.39 3.62 6.09
CA ALA A 395 23.01 4.58 6.97
C ALA A 395 23.42 5.87 6.25
N GLY A 396 23.90 5.76 5.00
CA GLY A 396 24.27 6.90 4.16
C GLY A 396 23.09 7.58 3.44
N ASN A 397 21.87 7.07 3.58
CA ASN A 397 20.73 7.62 2.85
C ASN A 397 20.27 8.97 3.44
N PRO A 398 20.17 10.05 2.64
CA PRO A 398 19.71 11.36 3.12
C PRO A 398 18.31 11.35 3.75
N LEU A 399 17.44 10.43 3.31
CA LEU A 399 16.07 10.33 3.80
C LEU A 399 15.95 9.66 5.17
N ARG A 400 17.04 9.07 5.70
CA ARG A 400 17.03 8.41 7.02
C ARG A 400 16.61 9.35 8.16
N HIS A 401 16.99 10.62 8.07
CA HIS A 401 16.57 11.62 9.06
C HIS A 401 15.09 11.98 8.95
N THR A 402 14.53 11.88 7.73
CA THR A 402 13.09 12.11 7.50
C THR A 402 12.29 10.90 7.93
N TYR A 403 12.75 9.68 7.65
CA TYR A 403 12.05 8.43 7.96
C TYR A 403 12.85 7.60 8.98
N PRO A 404 12.81 7.97 10.27
CA PRO A 404 13.51 7.21 11.31
C PRO A 404 12.87 5.83 11.51
N ALA A 405 13.73 4.82 11.73
CA ALA A 405 13.33 3.43 11.93
C ALA A 405 12.32 3.27 13.07
N SER A 406 12.54 3.97 14.19
CA SER A 406 11.60 4.04 15.31
C SER A 406 11.26 5.49 15.65
N VAL A 407 9.99 5.71 16.00
CA VAL A 407 9.49 6.96 16.58
C VAL A 407 8.65 6.58 17.79
N ASP A 408 8.81 7.33 18.88
CA ASP A 408 7.97 7.16 20.07
C ASP A 408 6.49 7.38 19.73
N ALA A 409 5.60 6.54 20.29
CA ALA A 409 4.18 6.57 19.96
C ALA A 409 3.51 7.90 20.34
N LYS A 410 3.89 8.50 21.48
CA LYS A 410 3.38 9.83 21.86
C LYS A 410 3.90 10.88 20.89
N ALA A 411 5.18 10.83 20.53
CA ALA A 411 5.75 11.75 19.55
C ALA A 411 5.05 11.67 18.19
N MET A 412 4.75 10.46 17.69
CA MET A 412 3.96 10.28 16.46
C MET A 412 2.58 10.93 16.57
N GLN A 413 1.85 10.65 17.65
CA GLN A 413 0.50 11.19 17.83
C GLN A 413 0.50 12.73 17.91
N ARG A 414 1.49 13.31 18.58
CA ARG A 414 1.67 14.77 18.67
C ARG A 414 1.94 15.39 17.30
N GLN A 415 2.93 14.85 16.58
CA GLN A 415 3.29 15.32 15.23
C GLN A 415 2.10 15.25 14.27
N PHE A 416 1.39 14.13 14.27
CA PHE A 416 0.19 13.96 13.45
C PHE A 416 -0.90 14.98 13.81
N THR A 417 -1.21 15.11 15.10
CA THR A 417 -2.26 16.01 15.57
C THR A 417 -1.93 17.46 15.22
N ASP A 418 -0.70 17.92 15.46
CA ASP A 418 -0.28 19.28 15.11
C ASP A 418 -0.34 19.52 13.59
N ARG A 419 0.12 18.54 12.80
CA ARG A 419 0.05 18.60 11.33
C ARG A 419 -1.39 18.71 10.84
N MET A 420 -2.30 17.87 11.35
CA MET A 420 -3.71 17.89 10.97
C MET A 420 -4.40 19.18 11.42
N ARG A 421 -4.16 19.64 12.65
CA ARG A 421 -4.70 20.91 13.14
C ARG A 421 -4.27 22.08 12.27
N ASN A 422 -2.99 22.15 11.90
CA ASN A 422 -2.47 23.17 11.00
C ASN A 422 -3.15 23.14 9.62
N LEU A 423 -3.28 21.94 9.02
CA LEU A 423 -3.98 21.77 7.73
C LEU A 423 -5.45 22.22 7.78
N HIS A 424 -6.09 22.12 8.94
CA HIS A 424 -7.48 22.54 9.17
C HIS A 424 -7.63 23.95 9.77
N GLY A 425 -6.55 24.72 9.89
CA GLY A 425 -6.57 26.08 10.44
C GLY A 425 -6.92 26.15 11.94
N LEU A 426 -6.69 25.06 12.68
CA LEU A 426 -6.91 24.97 14.12
C LEU A 426 -5.63 25.35 14.88
N ALA A 427 -5.79 25.99 16.04
CA ALA A 427 -4.65 26.39 16.88
C ALA A 427 -3.83 25.15 17.33
N PRO A 428 -2.49 25.22 17.36
CA PRO A 428 -1.65 24.12 17.83
C PRO A 428 -1.94 23.77 19.29
N ILE A 429 -1.75 22.51 19.67
CA ILE A 429 -1.89 22.08 21.06
C ILE A 429 -0.58 22.38 21.80
N GLN A 430 -0.68 22.98 22.98
CA GLN A 430 0.46 23.03 23.89
C GLN A 430 0.55 21.69 24.62
N TRP A 431 1.47 20.84 24.15
CA TRP A 431 1.75 19.57 24.79
C TRP A 431 2.54 19.82 26.08
N SER A 432 2.03 19.36 27.22
CA SER A 432 2.81 19.28 28.46
C SER A 432 3.47 17.90 28.55
N ASP A 433 4.77 17.87 28.86
CA ASP A 433 5.48 16.65 29.25
C ASP A 433 5.40 16.36 30.75
N GLU A 434 4.80 17.27 31.54
CA GLU A 434 4.52 17.03 32.95
C GLU A 434 3.55 15.85 33.12
N GLU A 435 3.99 14.84 33.87
CA GLU A 435 3.11 13.81 34.39
C GLU A 435 2.00 14.49 35.20
N TRP A 436 0.76 14.13 34.92
CA TRP A 436 -0.38 14.64 35.66
C TRP A 436 -0.14 14.37 37.15
N PRO A 437 -0.14 15.39 38.02
CA PRO A 437 -0.02 15.17 39.46
C PRO A 437 -1.10 14.16 39.89
N GLU A 438 -0.79 13.24 40.81
CA GLU A 438 -1.74 12.18 41.25
C GLU A 438 -3.13 12.72 41.64
N ASP A 439 -3.20 14.01 42.00
CA ASP A 439 -4.40 14.73 42.42
C ASP A 439 -4.84 15.86 41.46
N GLY A 440 -4.20 16.02 40.30
CA GLY A 440 -4.49 17.07 39.32
C GLY A 440 -5.90 17.00 38.71
N TRP A 441 -6.59 15.86 38.84
CA TRP A 441 -7.98 15.69 38.44
C TRP A 441 -8.97 16.32 39.43
N LYS A 442 -8.60 16.49 40.71
CA LYS A 442 -9.50 17.01 41.76
C LYS A 442 -9.98 18.43 41.46
N GLN A 443 -9.19 19.23 40.73
CA GLN A 443 -9.56 20.59 40.33
C GLN A 443 -10.63 20.62 39.23
N PHE A 444 -10.78 19.53 38.47
CA PHE A 444 -11.77 19.40 37.39
C PHE A 444 -13.04 18.67 37.82
N LEU A 445 -13.05 18.11 39.05
CA LEU A 445 -14.30 17.62 39.62
C LEU A 445 -15.24 18.81 39.84
N PRO A 446 -16.49 18.75 39.36
CA PRO A 446 -17.49 19.68 39.83
C PRO A 446 -17.55 19.61 41.36
N ASN A 447 -17.71 20.76 42.00
CA ASN A 447 -17.81 20.84 43.46
C ASN A 447 -19.17 20.23 43.88
N ILE A 448 -19.26 18.90 43.84
CA ILE A 448 -20.41 18.14 44.27
C ILE A 448 -20.35 18.18 45.79
N VAL A 449 -20.79 19.29 46.37
CA VAL A 449 -21.23 19.28 47.76
C VAL A 449 -22.39 18.29 47.79
N PRO A 450 -22.27 17.14 48.48
CA PRO A 450 -23.42 16.28 48.64
C PRO A 450 -24.48 17.12 49.35
N ARG A 451 -25.58 17.44 48.65
CA ARG A 451 -26.77 17.91 49.36
C ARG A 451 -27.05 16.83 50.39
N PRO A 452 -27.11 17.15 51.70
CA PRO A 452 -27.47 16.15 52.69
C PRO A 452 -28.77 15.53 52.20
N ALA A 453 -28.76 14.21 52.02
CA ALA A 453 -29.93 13.49 51.57
C ALA A 453 -31.09 13.97 52.45
N GLN A 454 -32.08 14.61 51.85
CA GLN A 454 -33.33 14.85 52.55
C GLN A 454 -33.82 13.46 52.90
N VAL A 455 -33.66 13.07 54.17
CA VAL A 455 -34.15 11.82 54.69
C VAL A 455 -35.65 11.85 54.42
N ALA A 456 -36.09 11.16 53.37
CA ALA A 456 -37.49 10.97 53.08
C ALA A 456 -38.06 10.29 54.31
N ARG A 457 -38.84 11.04 55.11
CA ARG A 457 -39.52 10.47 56.27
C ARG A 457 -40.38 9.32 55.75
N PRO A 458 -40.25 8.10 56.28
CA PRO A 458 -41.00 6.96 55.75
C PRO A 458 -42.49 7.27 55.90
N TRP A 459 -43.20 7.35 54.78
CA TRP A 459 -44.63 7.65 54.69
C TRP A 459 -45.48 6.77 55.63
N ARG A 460 -45.00 5.55 55.91
CA ARG A 460 -45.61 4.61 56.88
C ARG A 460 -45.67 5.15 58.32
N ARG A 461 -44.71 5.97 58.77
CA ARG A 461 -44.75 6.60 60.10
C ARG A 461 -45.74 7.76 60.17
N GLN A 462 -45.88 8.54 59.10
CA GLN A 462 -46.89 9.61 59.01
C GLN A 462 -48.31 9.06 58.93
N LEU A 463 -48.52 7.97 58.20
CA LEU A 463 -49.81 7.26 58.17
C LEU A 463 -50.14 6.63 59.52
N ALA A 464 -49.16 6.00 60.20
CA ALA A 464 -49.38 5.45 61.54
C ALA A 464 -49.73 6.54 62.57
N GLN A 465 -49.05 7.69 62.55
CA GLN A 465 -49.39 8.82 63.44
C GLN A 465 -50.77 9.41 63.12
N SER A 466 -51.12 9.53 61.85
CA SER A 466 -52.43 10.09 61.44
C SER A 466 -53.58 9.15 61.82
N VAL A 467 -53.42 7.84 61.66
CA VAL A 467 -54.41 6.83 62.09
C VAL A 467 -54.53 6.77 63.61
N CYS A 468 -53.42 6.90 64.34
CA CYS A 468 -53.43 6.92 65.81
C CYS A 468 -54.11 8.19 66.35
N CYS A 469 -53.86 9.36 65.76
CA CYS A 469 -54.55 10.60 66.11
C CYS A 469 -56.05 10.54 65.79
N LEU A 470 -56.45 9.90 64.68
CA LEU A 470 -57.87 9.71 64.35
C LEU A 470 -58.56 8.76 65.34
N ALA A 471 -57.89 7.67 65.75
CA ALA A 471 -58.42 6.72 66.74
C ALA A 471 -58.57 7.37 68.13
N VAL A 472 -57.63 8.22 68.54
CA VAL A 472 -57.73 8.99 69.79
C VAL A 472 -58.84 10.04 69.71
N ALA A 473 -59.01 10.73 68.58
CA ALA A 473 -60.10 11.70 68.39
C ALA A 473 -61.48 11.04 68.41
N VAL A 474 -61.65 9.86 67.78
CA VAL A 474 -62.90 9.10 67.81
C VAL A 474 -63.16 8.51 69.21
N GLY A 475 -62.12 8.06 69.91
CA GLY A 475 -62.22 7.60 71.30
C GLY A 475 -62.61 8.72 72.28
N CYS A 476 -62.07 9.92 72.11
CA CYS A 476 -62.45 11.09 72.92
C CYS A 476 -63.88 11.58 72.61
N PHE A 477 -64.36 11.48 71.36
CA PHE A 477 -65.75 11.79 71.02
C PHE A 477 -66.75 10.78 71.60
N TRP A 478 -66.37 9.51 71.74
CA TRP A 478 -67.22 8.50 72.35
C TRP A 478 -67.31 8.63 73.88
N TRP A 479 -66.27 9.18 74.53
CA TRP A 479 -66.24 9.35 75.99
C TRP A 479 -66.95 10.63 76.49
N ILE A 480 -67.20 11.60 75.60
CA ILE A 480 -67.92 12.86 75.92
C ILE A 480 -69.44 12.74 75.68
N GLY A 481 -69.92 11.66 75.05
CA GLY A 481 -71.33 11.43 74.72
C GLY A 481 -72.11 10.49 75.65
N LEU A 482 -71.55 10.08 76.78
CA LEU A 482 -72.17 9.17 77.76
C LEU A 482 -71.95 9.69 79.19
N PHE A 483 -72.68 10.75 79.54
CA PHE A 483 -73.09 11.09 80.91
C PHE A 483 -74.38 11.90 80.87
#